data_AF-A0A371G5K7-F1
#
_entry.id   AF-A0A371G5K7-F1
#
_cell.length_a   1.000
_cell.length_b   1.000
_cell.length_c   1.000
_cell.angle_alpha   90.00
_cell.angle_beta   90.00
_cell.angle_gamma   90.00
#
_symmetry.space_group_name_H-M   'P 1'
#
loop_
_entity.id
_entity.type
_entity.pdbx_description
1 polymer ?
#
loop_
_entity_poly.entity_id
_entity_poly.type
_entity_poly.pdbx_seq_one_letter_code
_entity_poly.pdbx_strand_id
1 'polypeptide(L)' 'MIGPIEPKASNGHRFILIAIDYFMKRVEATFYASVMRSIVVRFIKRDIICPYVLLAHIIKDNGTNLNNKW' A
#
# COMPACT_ATOMS: atom_id res chain seq x y z
N MET A 1 -4.40 1.45 2.83
CA MET A 1 -4.13 2.78 3.41
C MET A 1 -2.66 3.10 3.26
N ILE A 2 -2.31 4.34 2.86
CA ILE A 2 -0.91 4.80 2.78
C ILE A 2 -0.79 5.99 3.72
N GLY A 3 0.01 5.86 4.77
CA GLY A 3 0.22 6.91 5.76
C GLY A 3 1.68 7.34 5.82
N PRO A 4 1.98 8.64 5.93
CA PRO A 4 3.30 9.07 6.37
C PRO A 4 3.54 8.63 7.82
N ILE A 5 4.80 8.34 8.15
CA ILE A 5 5.23 7.98 9.50
C ILE A 5 6.02 9.17 10.06
N GLU A 6 5.55 9.70 11.19
CA GLU A 6 6.22 10.78 11.92
C GLU A 6 6.46 10.39 13.38
N PRO A 7 7.68 10.58 13.92
CA PRO A 7 8.89 11.05 13.23
C PRO A 7 9.46 9.99 12.26
N LYS A 8 10.27 10.43 11.29
CA LYS A 8 10.88 9.51 10.30
C LYS A 8 11.63 8.39 11.00
N ALA A 9 11.46 7.16 10.51
CA ALA A 9 12.19 6.03 11.03
C ALA A 9 13.71 6.18 10.77
N SER A 10 14.53 5.70 11.70
CA SER A 10 16.00 5.78 11.65
C SER A 10 16.61 5.12 10.40
N ASN A 11 15.88 4.18 9.81
CA ASN A 11 16.25 3.46 8.58
C ASN A 11 15.80 4.18 7.28
N GLY A 12 15.35 5.43 7.37
CA GLY A 12 14.97 6.25 6.23
C GLY A 12 13.57 5.96 5.65
N HIS A 13 12.81 5.03 6.22
CA HIS A 13 11.43 4.77 5.83
C HIS A 13 10.51 5.91 6.30
N ARG A 14 9.65 6.38 5.40
CA ARG A 14 8.77 7.55 5.62
C ARG A 14 7.29 7.22 5.46
N PHE A 15 6.97 6.06 4.92
CA PHE A 15 5.61 5.66 4.61
C PHE A 15 5.35 4.21 5.02
N ILE A 16 4.12 3.95 5.48
CA ILE A 16 3.59 2.60 5.68
C ILE A 16 2.47 2.35 4.67
N LEU A 17 2.56 1.21 3.99
CA LEU A 17 1.52 0.67 3.12
C LEU A 17 0.82 -0.45 3.88
N ILE A 18 -0.48 -0.30 4.10
CA ILE A 18 -1.31 -1.29 4.79
C ILE A 18 -2.36 -1.80 3.81
N ALA A 19 -2.36 -3.10 3.57
CA ALA A 19 -3.41 -3.85 2.88
C ALA A 19 -4.25 -4.61 3.89
N ILE A 20 -5.57 -4.53 3.74
CA ILE A 20 -6.52 -5.34 4.50
C ILE A 20 -7.28 -6.16 3.47
N ASP A 21 -7.02 -7.46 3.46
CA ASP A 21 -7.82 -8.41 2.71
C ASP A 21 -9.00 -8.83 3.59
N TYR A 22 -10.19 -8.32 3.25
CA TYR A 22 -11.44 -8.66 3.93
C TYR A 22 -11.87 -10.10 3.72
N PHE A 23 -11.52 -10.71 2.58
CA PHE A 23 -11.93 -12.08 2.23
C PHE A 23 -11.12 -13.09 3.05
N MET A 24 -9.80 -12.94 3.05
CA MET A 24 -8.92 -13.82 3.80
C MET A 24 -8.73 -13.36 5.26
N LYS A 25 -9.34 -12.24 5.67
CA LYS A 25 -9.16 -11.57 6.97
C LYS A 25 -7.68 -11.36 7.32
N ARG A 26 -6.87 -10.98 6.34
CA ARG A 26 -5.43 -10.73 6.52
C ARG A 26 -5.14 -9.23 6.52
N VAL A 27 -4.19 -8.84 7.37
CA VAL A 27 -3.61 -7.49 7.38
C VAL A 27 -2.14 -7.62 7.04
N GLU A 28 -1.71 -6.91 6.01
CA GLU A 28 -0.31 -6.89 5.58
C GLU A 28 0.19 -5.44 5.57
N ALA A 29 1.35 -5.22 6.19
CA ALA A 29 1.94 -3.90 6.33
C ALA A 29 3.40 -3.91 5.84
N THR A 30 3.79 -2.91 5.05
CA THR A 30 5.16 -2.77 4.56
C THR A 30 5.62 -1.32 4.62
N PHE A 31 6.90 -1.12 4.96
CA PHE A 31 7.53 0.19 5.11
C PHE A 31 8.31 0.58 3.85
N TYR A 32 8.19 1.84 3.41
CA TYR A 32 8.91 2.37 2.26
C TYR A 32 9.53 3.75 2.53
N ALA A 33 10.73 3.98 2.00
CA ALA A 33 11.41 5.29 2.04
C ALA A 33 10.72 6.34 1.16
N SER A 34 10.08 5.89 0.08
CA SER A 34 9.28 6.70 -0.84
C SER A 34 8.15 5.86 -1.43
N VAL A 35 7.00 6.48 -1.69
CA VAL A 35 5.83 5.83 -2.32
C VAL A 35 5.80 6.21 -3.80
N MET A 36 6.42 5.37 -4.64
CA MET A 36 6.31 5.46 -6.09
C MET A 36 5.19 4.55 -6.62
N ARG A 37 4.58 4.93 -7.76
CA ARG A 37 3.51 4.14 -8.41
C ARG A 37 3.94 2.68 -8.66
N SER A 38 5.18 2.44 -9.09
CA SER A 38 5.73 1.11 -9.31
C SER A 38 5.81 0.27 -8.03
N ILE A 39 6.10 0.90 -6.89
CA ILE A 39 6.18 0.24 -5.59
C ILE A 39 4.78 -0.19 -5.14
N VAL A 40 3.80 0.70 -5.27
CA VAL A 40 2.39 0.41 -4.95
C VAL A 40 1.84 -0.71 -5.84
N VAL A 41 2.09 -0.68 -7.15
CA VAL A 41 1.65 -1.72 -8.08
C VAL A 41 2.30 -3.07 -7.76
N ARG A 42 3.59 -3.09 -7.43
CA ARG A 42 4.30 -4.31 -7.04
C ARG A 42 3.74 -4.90 -5.74
N PHE A 43 3.50 -4.05 -4.74
CA PHE A 43 2.88 -4.43 -3.47
C PHE A 43 1.49 -5.03 -3.69
N ILE A 44 0.61 -4.36 -4.46
CA ILE A 44 -0.72 -4.90 -4.78
C ILE A 44 -0.63 -6.26 -5.48
N LYS A 45 0.27 -6.40 -6.45
CA LYS A 45 0.46 -7.67 -7.18
C LYS A 45 1.01 -8.81 -6.33
N ARG A 46 1.87 -8.50 -5.36
CA ARG A 46 2.53 -9.52 -4.52
C ARG A 46 1.68 -9.90 -3.33
N ASP A 47 1.16 -8.90 -2.64
CA ASP A 47 0.66 -9.02 -1.27
C ASP A 47 -0.88 -9.05 -1.23
N ILE A 48 -1.55 -8.61 -2.31
CA ILE A 48 -3.02 -8.64 -2.42
C ILE A 48 -3.49 -9.61 -3.52
N ILE A 49 -2.90 -9.54 -4.71
CA ILE A 49 -3.22 -10.43 -5.84
C ILE A 49 -2.43 -11.74 -5.68
N CYS A 50 -2.86 -12.58 -4.75
CA CYS A 50 -2.49 -14.00 -4.74
C CYS A 50 -3.17 -14.69 -5.95
N PRO A 51 -2.61 -15.77 -6.55
CA PRO A 51 -3.05 -16.27 -7.86
C PRO A 51 -4.45 -16.93 -7.91
N TYR A 52 -5.23 -16.89 -6.82
CA TYR A 52 -6.52 -17.59 -6.71
C TYR A 52 -7.75 -16.68 -6.54
N VAL A 53 -7.56 -15.37 -6.33
CA VAL A 53 -8.69 -14.48 -6.01
C VAL A 53 -8.62 -13.22 -6.86
N LEU A 54 -9.65 -13.04 -7.68
CA LEU A 54 -9.89 -11.81 -8.42
C LEU A 54 -10.33 -10.73 -7.41
N LEU A 55 -9.47 -9.76 -7.14
CA LEU A 55 -9.84 -8.56 -6.38
C LEU A 55 -10.87 -7.77 -7.20
N ALA A 56 -12.14 -7.96 -6.88
CA ALA A 56 -13.24 -7.30 -7.57
C ALA A 56 -13.25 -5.77 -7.34
N HIS A 57 -12.68 -5.28 -6.24
CA HIS A 57 -12.73 -3.85 -5.90
C HIS A 57 -11.59 -3.43 -4.98
N ILE A 58 -10.79 -2.44 -5.39
CA ILE A 58 -9.74 -1.80 -4.57
C ILE A 58 -10.25 -0.43 -4.14
N ILE A 59 -10.56 -0.27 -2.85
CA ILE A 59 -10.92 1.02 -2.27
C ILE A 59 -9.64 1.68 -1.77
N LYS A 60 -9.28 2.81 -2.38
CA LYS A 60 -8.13 3.62 -1.97
C LYS A 60 -8.63 4.82 -1.18
N ASP A 61 -8.03 5.03 -0.01
CA ASP A 61 -8.23 6.26 0.76
C ASP A 61 -7.67 7.46 -0.02
N ASN A 62 -8.46 8.52 -0.20
CA ASN A 62 -8.13 9.71 -0.98
C ASN A 62 -7.24 10.69 -0.19
N GLY A 63 -6.36 10.16 0.65
CA GLY A 63 -5.35 10.93 1.37
C GLY A 63 -4.56 11.83 0.41
N THR A 64 -4.53 13.11 0.74
CA THR A 64 -4.19 14.26 -0.09
C THR A 64 -2.98 14.06 -1.01
N ASN A 65 -3.22 14.35 -2.30
CA ASN A 65 -2.23 14.70 -3.34
C ASN A 65 -1.14 13.65 -3.66
N LEU A 66 -1.54 12.56 -4.31
CA LEU A 66 -0.68 11.90 -5.29
C LEU A 66 -1.03 12.44 -6.68
N ASN A 67 -0.60 13.68 -6.98
CA ASN A 67 -0.68 14.26 -8.32
C ASN A 67 0.28 13.47 -9.21
N ASN A 68 -0.23 12.42 -9.84
CA ASN A 68 0.30 11.81 -11.05
C ASN A 68 -0.84 10.92 -11.57
N LYS A 69 -1.31 11.19 -12.79
CA LYS A 69 -2.39 10.44 -13.45
C LYS A 69 -2.12 8.92 -13.33
N TRP A 70 -3.10 8.22 -12.76
CA TRP A 70 -3.02 6.83 -12.31
C TRP A 70 -3.09 5.81 -13.42
#